data_AF-A0A212RN78-F1
#
_entry.id   AF-A0A212RN78-F1
#
_cell.length_a   1.000
_cell.length_b   1.000
_cell.length_c   1.000
_cell.angle_alpha   90.00
_cell.angle_beta   90.00
_cell.angle_gamma   90.00
#
_symmetry.space_group_name_H-M   'P 1'
#
loop_
_entity.id
_entity.type
_entity.pdbx_description
1 polymer ?
#
loop_
_entity_poly.entity_id
_entity_poly.type
_entity_poly.pdbx_seq_one_letter_code
_entity_poly.pdbx_strand_id
1 'polypeptide(L)'
;MARIRGGTASVLQNIGRVIAAATTDPVARKALLNDPEGMLVRAGIDPVHLAAKRVVVHEDTASTIHMVIPYELDSNRIADTDYLEDLGRAALGQCKEPSS
;
A
#
# COMPACT_ATOMS: atom_id res chain seq x y z
N MET A 1 11.00 0.07 -0.79
CA MET A 1 10.37 -1.19 -1.26
C MET A 1 9.80 -1.99 -0.07
N ALA A 2 8.50 -1.83 0.23
CA ALA A 2 7.85 -2.63 1.26
C ALA A 2 7.68 -4.08 0.74
N ARG A 3 8.49 -5.01 1.23
CA ARG A 3 8.34 -6.43 0.92
C ARG A 3 7.26 -7.01 1.83
N ILE A 4 6.16 -7.49 1.24
CA ILE A 4 5.27 -8.44 1.91
C ILE A 4 6.09 -9.73 2.07
N ARG A 5 6.82 -9.87 3.19
CA ARG A 5 7.52 -11.11 3.53
C ARG A 5 6.45 -12.21 3.65
N GLY A 6 6.38 -13.12 2.68
CA GLY A 6 5.59 -14.34 2.76
C GLY A 6 4.34 -14.44 1.86
N GLY A 7 4.07 -13.49 0.96
CA GLY A 7 2.98 -13.64 -0.01
C GLY A 7 3.38 -14.57 -1.14
N THR A 8 2.70 -15.71 -1.31
CA THR A 8 2.82 -16.53 -2.53
C THR A 8 2.37 -15.71 -3.75
N ALA A 9 2.78 -16.08 -4.96
CA ALA A 9 2.39 -15.38 -6.19
C ALA A 9 0.86 -15.21 -6.32
N SER A 10 0.08 -16.16 -5.79
CA SER A 10 -1.38 -16.10 -5.74
C SER A 10 -1.92 -15.01 -4.81
N VAL A 11 -1.27 -14.72 -3.69
CA VAL A 11 -1.68 -13.64 -2.78
C VAL A 11 -1.57 -12.29 -3.47
N LEU A 12 -0.45 -12.01 -4.15
CA LEU A 12 -0.26 -10.76 -4.89
C LEU A 12 -1.28 -10.60 -6.03
N GLN A 13 -1.59 -11.68 -6.75
CA GLN A 13 -2.61 -11.68 -7.79
C GLN A 13 -4.01 -11.38 -7.23
N ASN A 14 -4.37 -11.96 -6.09
CA ASN A 14 -5.65 -11.73 -5.44
C ASN A 14 -5.79 -10.28 -4.97
N ILE A 15 -4.74 -9.71 -4.37
CA ILE A 15 -4.69 -8.28 -4.01
C ILE A 15 -4.87 -7.42 -5.27
N GLY A 16 -4.11 -7.70 -6.32
CA GLY A 16 -4.18 -6.97 -7.59
C GLY A 16 -5.58 -6.96 -8.20
N ARG A 17 -6.30 -8.09 -8.13
CA ARG A 17 -7.69 -8.19 -8.61
C ARG A 17 -8.65 -7.31 -7.80
N VAL A 18 -8.51 -7.25 -6.48
CA VAL A 18 -9.33 -6.39 -5.61
C VAL A 18 -9.10 -4.92 -5.95
N ILE A 19 -7.84 -4.51 -6.10
CA ILE A 19 -7.48 -3.13 -6.46
C ILE A 19 -7.99 -2.77 -7.86
N ALA A 20 -7.84 -3.67 -8.84
CA ALA A 20 -8.34 -3.45 -10.20
C ALA A 20 -9.87 -3.24 -10.21
N ALA A 21 -10.62 -4.06 -9.46
CA ALA A 21 -12.06 -3.89 -9.32
C ALA A 21 -12.43 -2.54 -8.68
N ALA A 22 -11.74 -2.16 -7.59
CA ALA A 22 -11.95 -0.86 -6.95
C ALA A 22 -11.59 0.33 -7.86
N THR A 23 -10.69 0.15 -8.83
CA THR A 23 -10.29 1.22 -9.75
C THR A 23 -11.41 1.58 -10.73
N THR A 24 -12.19 0.60 -11.19
CA THR A 24 -13.23 0.81 -12.21
C THR A 24 -14.66 0.82 -11.67
N ASP A 25 -14.90 0.30 -10.46
CA ASP A 25 -16.24 0.23 -9.84
C ASP A 25 -16.30 1.04 -8.52
N PRO A 26 -17.08 2.14 -8.47
CA PRO A 26 -17.27 2.94 -7.26
C PRO A 26 -17.87 2.16 -6.08
N VAL A 27 -18.70 1.13 -6.34
CA VAL A 27 -19.29 0.29 -5.29
C VAL A 27 -18.22 -0.62 -4.68
N ALA A 28 -17.43 -1.29 -5.52
CA ALA A 28 -16.28 -2.09 -5.08
C ALA A 28 -15.25 -1.24 -4.31
N ARG A 29 -14.99 -0.02 -4.78
CA ARG A 29 -14.12 0.95 -4.11
C ARG A 29 -14.62 1.28 -2.70
N LYS A 30 -15.89 1.66 -2.56
CA LYS A 30 -16.49 1.97 -1.26
C LYS A 30 -16.48 0.75 -0.33
N ALA A 31 -16.73 -0.45 -0.86
CA ALA A 31 -16.63 -1.68 -0.08
C ALA A 31 -15.21 -1.92 0.43
N LEU A 32 -14.19 -1.72 -0.42
CA LEU A 32 -12.78 -1.86 -0.06
C LEU A 32 -12.34 -0.85 1.01
N LEU A 33 -12.81 0.39 0.93
CA LEU A 33 -12.51 1.43 1.94
C LEU A 33 -13.15 1.13 3.30
N ASN A 34 -14.37 0.58 3.31
CA ASN A 34 -15.12 0.31 4.53
C ASN A 34 -14.71 -0.99 5.23
N ASP A 35 -14.40 -2.03 4.46
CA ASP A 35 -14.03 -3.36 4.97
C ASP A 35 -12.88 -3.96 4.14
N PRO A 36 -11.64 -3.45 4.30
CA PRO A 36 -10.49 -3.95 3.55
C PRO A 36 -10.25 -5.44 3.75
N GLU A 37 -10.32 -5.90 5.00
CA GLU A 37 -9.99 -7.28 5.37
C GLU A 37 -11.04 -8.25 4.81
N GLY A 38 -12.33 -7.95 4.95
CA GLY A 38 -13.39 -8.77 4.37
C GLY A 38 -13.33 -8.85 2.85
N MET A 39 -12.97 -7.76 2.17
CA MET A 39 -12.77 -7.75 0.71
C MET A 39 -11.58 -8.60 0.27
N LEU A 40 -10.47 -8.55 1.01
CA LEU A 40 -9.29 -9.38 0.75
C LEU A 40 -9.57 -10.86 1.01
N VAL A 41 -10.29 -11.20 2.08
CA VAL A 41 -10.71 -12.59 2.37
C VAL A 41 -11.63 -13.13 1.29
N ARG A 42 -12.64 -12.36 0.84
CA ARG A 42 -13.52 -12.74 -0.28
C ARG A 42 -12.76 -12.96 -1.59
N ALA A 43 -11.63 -12.29 -1.76
CA ALA A 43 -10.75 -12.46 -2.91
C ALA A 43 -9.83 -13.68 -2.81
N GLY A 44 -9.91 -14.46 -1.73
CA GLY A 44 -9.16 -15.70 -1.55
C GLY A 44 -7.84 -15.53 -0.78
N ILE A 45 -7.68 -14.45 -0.02
CA ILE A 45 -6.54 -14.29 0.88
C ILE A 45 -6.89 -14.95 2.22
N ASP A 46 -6.05 -15.89 2.65
CA ASP A 46 -6.24 -16.57 3.94
C ASP A 46 -6.19 -15.54 5.08
N PRO A 47 -7.19 -15.51 5.99
CA PRO A 47 -7.19 -14.65 7.16
C PRO A 47 -5.90 -14.70 7.99
N VAL A 48 -5.15 -15.82 7.98
CA VAL A 48 -3.86 -15.93 8.68
C VAL A 48 -2.82 -14.91 8.17
N HIS A 49 -2.90 -14.52 6.90
CA HIS A 49 -2.02 -13.50 6.31
C HIS A 49 -2.42 -12.07 6.70
N LEU A 50 -3.65 -11.88 7.21
CA LEU A 50 -4.19 -10.59 7.65
C LEU A 50 -4.14 -10.44 9.18
N ALA A 51 -4.27 -11.53 9.93
CA ALA A 51 -4.42 -11.54 11.40
C ALA A 51 -3.28 -10.85 12.16
N ALA A 52 -2.09 -10.73 11.58
CA ALA A 52 -0.96 -10.04 12.19
C ALA A 52 -0.88 -8.54 11.87
N LYS A 53 -1.77 -8.00 11.02
CA LYS A 53 -1.67 -6.66 10.45
C LYS A 53 -3.05 -6.06 10.23
N ARG A 54 -3.38 -4.99 10.97
CA ARG A 54 -4.53 -4.13 10.64
C ARG A 54 -4.35 -3.61 9.21
N VAL A 55 -5.25 -3.98 8.30
CA VAL A 55 -5.22 -3.47 6.93
C VAL A 55 -5.98 -2.15 6.87
N VAL A 56 -5.30 -1.10 6.40
CA VAL A 56 -5.89 0.22 6.15
C VAL A 56 -5.72 0.54 4.68
N VAL A 57 -6.80 0.98 4.04
CA VAL A 57 -6.80 1.43 2.64
C VAL A 57 -6.87 2.94 2.64
N HIS A 58 -5.89 3.55 1.97
CA HIS A 58 -5.88 4.98 1.70
C HIS A 58 -6.10 5.21 0.20
N GLU A 59 -7.02 6.11 -0.13
CA GLU A 59 -7.32 6.47 -1.52
C GLU A 59 -6.63 7.78 -1.87
N ASP A 60 -5.82 7.75 -2.92
CA ASP A 60 -5.26 8.95 -3.51
C ASP A 60 -6.33 9.76 -4.25
N THR A 61 -6.19 11.08 -4.20
CA THR A 61 -7.03 12.02 -4.94
C THR A 61 -6.16 12.88 -5.85
N ALA A 62 -6.77 13.74 -6.67
CA ALA A 62 -6.04 14.67 -7.51
C ALA A 62 -5.10 15.62 -6.73
N SER A 63 -5.32 15.82 -5.43
CA SER A 63 -4.54 16.70 -4.57
C SER A 63 -3.89 15.97 -3.39
N THR A 64 -3.99 14.64 -3.28
CA THR A 64 -3.48 13.88 -2.13
C THR A 64 -2.90 12.57 -2.60
N ILE A 65 -1.65 12.30 -2.22
CA ILE A 65 -0.96 11.03 -2.47
C ILE A 65 -0.51 10.45 -1.13
N HIS A 66 -0.73 9.15 -0.94
CA HIS A 66 -0.32 8.41 0.25
C HIS A 66 0.95 7.61 -0.05
N MET A 67 1.93 7.70 0.85
CA MET A 67 3.18 6.96 0.76
C MET A 67 3.33 6.03 1.96
N VAL A 68 3.54 4.74 1.70
CA VAL A 68 3.86 3.77 2.76
C VAL A 68 5.37 3.78 2.99
N ILE A 69 5.77 4.18 4.19
CA ILE A 69 7.18 4.29 4.58
C ILE A 69 7.54 3.07 5.45
N PRO A 70 8.39 2.15 4.95
CA PRO A 70 8.74 0.93 5.67
C PRO A 70 9.91 1.14 6.66
N TYR A 71 9.94 2.28 7.35
CA TYR A 71 11.01 2.71 8.26
C TYR A 71 10.41 3.22 9.57
N GLU A 72 11.11 3.06 10.69
CA GLU A 72 10.71 3.70 11.95
C GLU A 72 10.83 5.21 11.79
N LEU A 73 9.69 5.88 11.76
CA LEU A 73 9.61 7.30 11.50
C LEU A 73 10.08 8.06 12.76
N ASP A 74 11.03 8.97 12.59
CA ASP A 74 11.41 9.88 13.68
C ASP A 74 10.43 11.05 13.68
N SER A 75 9.46 10.98 14.60
CA SER A 75 8.40 11.99 14.72
C SER A 75 8.93 13.40 14.97
N ASN A 76 10.13 13.54 15.54
CA ASN A 76 10.73 14.83 15.84
C ASN A 76 11.31 15.52 14.60
N ARG A 77 11.46 14.78 13.50
CA ARG A 77 12.06 15.26 12.25
C ARG A 77 11.06 15.44 11.12
N ILE A 78 9.75 15.33 11.38
CA ILE A 78 8.73 15.48 10.34
C ILE A 78 8.71 16.89 9.71
N ALA A 79 9.21 17.91 10.41
CA ALA A 79 9.36 19.26 9.87
C ALA A 79 10.71 19.49 9.14
N ASP A 80 11.64 18.54 9.21
CA ASP A 80 12.96 18.61 8.56
C ASP A 80 12.84 18.18 7.10
N THR A 81 13.06 19.13 6.18
CA THR A 81 12.91 18.90 4.73
C THR A 81 13.92 17.88 4.21
N ASP A 82 15.15 17.88 4.72
CA ASP A 82 16.19 16.94 4.28
C ASP A 82 15.84 15.50 4.70
N TYR A 83 15.30 15.36 5.92
CA TYR A 83 14.76 14.08 6.39
C TYR A 83 13.65 13.55 5.50
N LEU A 84 12.69 14.41 5.12
CA LEU A 84 11.59 14.03 4.23
C LEU A 84 12.07 13.67 2.82
N GLU A 85 13.07 14.37 2.29
CA GLU A 85 13.69 14.01 1.01
C GLU A 85 14.34 12.63 1.06
N ASP A 86 15.17 12.36 2.07
CA ASP A 86 15.82 11.06 2.24
C ASP A 86 14.80 9.92 2.41
N LEU A 87 13.74 10.18 3.18
CA LEU A 87 12.63 9.25 3.38
C LEU A 87 11.89 8.98 2.07
N GLY A 88 11.63 10.03 1.29
CA GLY A 88 11.02 9.94 -0.03
C GLY A 88 11.88 9.14 -1.01
N ARG A 89 13.19 9.40 -1.06
CA ARG A 89 14.16 8.64 -1.89
C ARG A 89 14.20 7.16 -1.50
N ALA A 90 14.18 6.86 -0.20
CA ALA A 90 14.15 5.49 0.31
C ALA A 90 12.83 4.76 0.01
N ALA A 91 11.70 5.47 0.12
CA ALA A 91 10.36 4.92 -0.09
C ALA A 91 10.08 4.64 -1.58
N LEU A 92 10.36 5.61 -2.45
CA LEU A 92 10.20 5.49 -3.91
C LEU A 92 11.18 4.48 -4.52
N GLY A 93 12.25 4.13 -3.80
CA GLY A 93 13.14 3.03 -4.10
C GLY A 93 13.77 3.11 -5.49
N GLN A 94 14.84 3.90 -5.64
CA GLN A 94 15.67 3.99 -6.86
C GLN A 94 14.93 3.63 -8.16
N CYS A 95 13.89 4.37 -8.53
CA CYS A 95 13.59 4.52 -9.94
C CYS A 95 14.79 5.27 -10.54
N LYS A 96 15.84 4.52 -10.91
CA LYS A 96 16.80 5.01 -11.88
C LYS A 96 16.02 5.23 -13.16
N GLU A 97 16.03 6.44 -13.68
CA GLU A 97 15.80 6.62 -15.12
C GLU A 97 16.68 5.60 -15.85
N PRO A 98 16.18 4.94 -16.91
CA PRO A 98 17.03 4.09 -17.72
C PRO A 98 18.21 4.95 -18.16
N SER A 99 19.42 4.58 -17.75
CA SER A 99 20.63 5.28 -18.19
C SER A 99 20.68 5.18 -19.71
N SER A 100 20.58 6.35 -20.34
CA SER A 100 20.76 6.57 -21.78
C SER A 100 22.07 5.98 -22.29
#